data_AF-A0A959RND4-F1
#
_entry.id   AF-A0A959RND4-F1
#
_cell.length_a   1.000
_cell.length_b   1.000
_cell.length_c   1.000
_cell.angle_alpha   90.00
_cell.angle_beta   90.00
_cell.angle_gamma   90.00
#
_symmetry.space_group_name_H-M   'P 1'
#
loop_
_entity.id
_entity.type
_entity.pdbx_description
1 polymer ?
#
loop_
_entity_poly.entity_id
_entity_poly.type
_entity_poly.pdbx_seq_one_letter_code
_entity_poly.pdbx_strand_id
1 'polypeptide(L)'
;MKKTLFLILFAAFVLKGQNIRIDSLQTATEIDTAIVNQISSEVKDSVKSKKFDVDDVITSTASDSIKFNLVNKRMYIFGSGELKYKQTNLKGGKININFETNELEAEGIIDSADTNAVNGLAQTPVLSEGAENYEGTKLKYNFKTQKGFI
;
A
#
# COMPACT_ATOMS: atom_id res chain seq x y z
N MET A 1 -11.84 42.35 20.61
CA MET A 1 -11.97 43.08 19.33
C MET A 1 -10.71 42.78 18.53
N LYS A 2 -10.65 42.19 17.34
CA LYS A 2 -11.60 41.91 16.25
C LYS A 2 -11.27 40.49 15.72
N LYS A 3 -12.28 39.65 15.47
CA LYS A 3 -12.12 38.35 14.78
C LYS A 3 -12.26 38.61 13.28
N THR A 4 -11.21 38.38 12.50
CA THR A 4 -11.24 38.51 11.04
C THR A 4 -11.77 37.21 10.45
N LEU A 5 -12.98 37.27 9.93
CA LEU A 5 -13.72 36.18 9.29
C LEU A 5 -13.31 36.12 7.82
N PHE A 6 -12.65 35.03 7.39
CA PHE A 6 -12.35 34.80 5.98
C PHE A 6 -13.51 34.02 5.36
N LEU A 7 -14.33 34.70 4.55
CA LEU A 7 -15.44 34.13 3.82
C LEU A 7 -14.93 33.69 2.43
N ILE A 8 -14.69 32.40 2.24
CA ILE A 8 -14.34 31.83 0.93
C ILE A 8 -15.63 31.51 0.18
N LEU A 9 -15.82 32.19 -0.94
CA LEU A 9 -16.96 32.09 -1.84
C LEU A 9 -16.90 30.76 -2.61
N PHE A 10 -17.80 29.82 -2.31
CA PHE A 10 -17.93 28.54 -3.00
C PHE A 10 -18.71 28.76 -4.31
N ALA A 11 -18.01 28.77 -5.45
CA ALA A 11 -18.65 28.83 -6.75
C ALA A 11 -19.26 27.46 -7.08
N ALA A 12 -20.60 27.39 -7.08
CA ALA A 12 -21.36 26.23 -7.50
C ALA A 12 -21.27 26.05 -9.02
N PHE A 13 -20.56 25.01 -9.46
CA PHE A 13 -20.63 24.56 -10.85
C PHE A 13 -21.70 23.48 -10.97
N VAL A 14 -22.88 23.87 -11.44
CA VAL A 14 -23.98 22.95 -11.77
C VAL A 14 -23.81 22.51 -13.22
N LEU A 15 -23.37 21.28 -13.43
CA LEU A 15 -23.47 20.61 -14.72
C LEU A 15 -24.73 19.73 -14.73
N LYS A 16 -25.69 20.14 -15.55
CA LYS A 16 -26.93 19.41 -15.83
C LYS A 16 -26.63 18.18 -16.69
N GLY A 17 -27.23 17.06 -16.32
CA GLY A 17 -27.06 15.77 -16.98
C GLY A 17 -27.60 15.69 -18.40
N GLN A 18 -27.12 14.69 -19.12
CA GLN A 18 -27.74 14.16 -20.33
C GLN A 18 -27.88 12.65 -20.18
N ASN A 19 -29.12 12.18 -20.33
CA ASN A 19 -29.55 10.80 -20.20
C ASN A 19 -28.95 9.95 -21.33
N ILE A 20 -28.23 8.88 -20.99
CA ILE A 20 -27.86 7.84 -21.96
C ILE A 20 -29.10 6.95 -22.13
N ARG A 21 -29.71 7.03 -23.32
CA ARG A 21 -30.81 6.15 -23.71
C ARG A 21 -30.24 4.75 -23.92
N ILE A 22 -30.72 3.79 -23.15
CA ILE A 22 -30.53 2.36 -23.40
C ILE A 22 -31.42 2.01 -24.60
N ASP A 23 -30.82 1.70 -25.76
CA ASP A 23 -31.57 1.19 -26.90
C ASP A 23 -31.57 -0.34 -26.86
N SER A 24 -32.72 -0.88 -26.48
CA SER A 24 -33.02 -2.30 -26.42
C SER A 24 -33.53 -2.73 -27.80
N LEU A 25 -32.65 -3.22 -28.66
CA LEU A 25 -33.06 -3.93 -29.88
C LEU A 25 -33.41 -5.38 -29.53
N GLN A 26 -34.62 -5.57 -29.00
CA GLN A 26 -35.31 -6.85 -29.06
C GLN A 26 -36.02 -6.96 -30.42
N THR A 27 -35.67 -7.96 -31.19
CA THR A 27 -36.51 -8.50 -32.26
C THR A 27 -36.41 -10.02 -32.18
N ALA A 28 -37.52 -10.65 -31.78
CA ALA A 28 -37.78 -12.09 -31.91
C ALA A 28 -37.96 -12.43 -33.41
N THR A 29 -37.79 -13.63 -33.96
CA THR A 29 -38.00 -15.01 -33.47
C THR A 29 -37.39 -15.98 -34.51
N GLU A 30 -36.88 -17.12 -34.03
CA GLU A 30 -36.90 -18.49 -34.60
C GLU A 30 -36.47 -18.78 -36.06
N ILE A 31 -35.35 -19.52 -36.18
CA ILE A 31 -35.18 -20.58 -37.19
C ILE A 31 -34.48 -21.78 -36.52
N ASP A 32 -35.16 -22.93 -36.54
CA ASP A 32 -34.73 -24.23 -36.05
C ASP A 32 -33.84 -24.94 -37.10
N THR A 33 -32.68 -25.49 -36.71
CA THR A 33 -32.08 -26.75 -37.19
C THR A 33 -30.68 -26.91 -36.59
N ALA A 34 -30.46 -28.08 -35.99
CA ALA A 34 -29.23 -28.57 -35.41
C ALA A 34 -27.95 -28.39 -36.25
N ILE A 35 -26.81 -28.46 -35.54
CA ILE A 35 -25.41 -28.51 -36.00
C ILE A 35 -24.71 -27.16 -36.05
N VAL A 36 -24.32 -26.64 -34.87
CA VAL A 36 -23.00 -26.03 -34.71
C VAL A 36 -22.43 -26.50 -33.37
N ASN A 37 -21.80 -27.67 -33.42
CA ASN A 37 -20.86 -28.12 -32.42
C ASN A 37 -19.58 -27.26 -32.55
N GLN A 38 -19.65 -25.97 -32.22
CA GLN A 38 -18.45 -25.15 -32.03
C GLN A 38 -18.05 -25.24 -30.58
N ILE A 39 -17.26 -26.28 -30.30
CA ILE A 39 -16.07 -26.25 -29.44
C ILE A 39 -15.90 -24.86 -28.81
N SER A 40 -16.55 -24.61 -27.66
CA SER A 40 -16.02 -23.62 -26.74
C SER A 40 -14.79 -24.30 -26.15
N SER A 41 -13.66 -24.12 -26.83
CA SER A 41 -12.36 -24.22 -26.20
C SER A 41 -12.40 -23.19 -25.09
N GLU A 42 -12.86 -23.60 -23.91
CA GLU A 42 -12.47 -22.96 -22.67
C GLU A 42 -10.95 -23.15 -22.63
N VAL A 43 -10.23 -22.21 -23.25
CA VAL A 43 -8.82 -22.02 -23.03
C VAL A 43 -8.74 -21.61 -21.57
N LYS A 44 -8.72 -22.61 -20.70
CA LYS A 44 -8.42 -22.46 -19.29
C LYS A 44 -7.02 -21.89 -19.29
N ASP A 45 -6.94 -20.57 -19.08
CA ASP A 45 -5.68 -19.87 -18.98
C ASP A 45 -4.83 -20.62 -17.95
N SER A 46 -3.77 -21.27 -18.44
CA SER A 46 -2.93 -22.16 -17.64
C SER A 46 -2.01 -21.38 -16.71
N VAL A 47 -2.05 -20.05 -16.77
CA VAL A 47 -1.36 -19.18 -15.84
C VAL A 47 -2.00 -19.33 -14.46
N LYS A 48 -1.41 -20.21 -13.65
CA LYS A 48 -1.70 -20.29 -12.22
C LYS A 48 -1.58 -18.88 -11.64
N SER A 49 -2.66 -18.36 -11.06
CA SER A 49 -2.61 -17.11 -10.33
C SER A 49 -1.55 -17.21 -9.24
N LYS A 50 -0.47 -16.44 -9.38
CA LYS A 50 0.50 -16.29 -8.29
C LYS A 50 -0.24 -15.65 -7.14
N LYS A 51 -0.37 -16.37 -6.02
CA LYS A 51 -0.77 -15.77 -4.76
C LYS A 51 0.33 -14.78 -4.39
N PHE A 52 0.02 -13.49 -4.40
CA PHE A 52 0.87 -12.49 -3.78
C PHE A 52 0.74 -12.66 -2.26
N ASP A 53 1.86 -12.78 -1.55
CA ASP A 53 1.86 -13.04 -0.10
C ASP A 53 1.41 -11.82 0.73
N VAL A 54 1.42 -10.62 0.14
CA VAL A 54 0.84 -9.40 0.72
C VAL A 54 -0.64 -9.33 0.36
N ASP A 55 -1.49 -9.45 1.38
CA ASP A 55 -2.96 -9.54 1.26
C ASP A 55 -3.69 -8.21 1.54
N ASP A 56 -2.97 -7.13 1.82
CA ASP A 56 -3.53 -5.81 2.12
C ASP A 56 -2.64 -4.68 1.57
N VAL A 57 -3.18 -3.46 1.53
CA VAL A 57 -2.50 -2.28 1.02
C VAL A 57 -1.42 -1.83 2.01
N ILE A 58 -0.19 -1.71 1.51
CA ILE A 58 0.90 -1.07 2.24
C ILE A 58 0.93 0.40 1.84
N THR A 59 0.85 1.30 2.83
CA THR A 59 1.07 2.73 2.62
C THR A 59 2.41 3.12 3.21
N SER A 60 3.15 3.98 2.52
CA SER A 60 4.50 4.35 2.94
C SER A 60 4.82 5.80 2.60
N THR A 61 5.55 6.45 3.50
CA THR A 61 6.07 7.81 3.33
C THR A 61 7.53 7.87 3.74
N ALA A 62 8.28 8.79 3.16
CA ALA A 62 9.69 9.02 3.45
C ALA A 62 9.98 10.52 3.37
N SER A 63 10.93 11.02 4.16
CA SER A 63 11.41 12.40 4.04
C SER A 63 12.50 12.55 2.97
N ASP A 64 13.25 11.49 2.67
CA ASP A 64 14.30 11.50 1.64
C ASP A 64 13.85 10.72 0.40
N SER A 65 13.76 9.39 0.48
CA SER A 65 13.44 8.60 -0.72
C SER A 65 12.80 7.24 -0.44
N ILE A 66 12.06 6.75 -1.45
CA ILE A 66 11.57 5.38 -1.53
C ILE A 66 12.12 4.76 -2.81
N LYS A 67 12.76 3.59 -2.70
CA LYS A 67 13.38 2.86 -3.82
C LYS A 67 12.78 1.47 -3.94
N PHE A 68 12.42 1.08 -5.16
CA PHE A 68 11.90 -0.24 -5.46
C PHE A 68 12.93 -1.06 -6.25
N ASN A 69 13.20 -2.27 -5.78
CA ASN A 69 13.90 -3.29 -6.53
C ASN A 69 12.89 -4.36 -6.94
N LEU A 70 12.36 -4.24 -8.17
CA LEU A 70 11.32 -5.13 -8.67
C LEU A 70 11.82 -6.57 -8.91
N VAL A 71 13.10 -6.72 -9.29
CA VAL A 71 13.72 -8.04 -9.54
C VAL A 71 13.78 -8.85 -8.25
N ASN A 72 14.26 -8.24 -7.17
CA ASN A 72 14.39 -8.88 -5.87
C ASN A 72 13.15 -8.71 -4.98
N LYS A 73 12.09 -8.06 -5.49
CA LYS A 73 10.86 -7.74 -4.75
C LYS A 73 11.14 -7.06 -3.41
N ARG A 74 11.99 -6.03 -3.44
CA ARG A 74 12.33 -5.22 -2.25
C ARG A 74 11.88 -3.78 -2.37
N MET A 75 11.53 -3.19 -1.24
CA MET A 75 11.28 -1.75 -1.09
C MET A 75 12.18 -1.20 0.01
N TYR A 76 12.80 -0.06 -0.24
CA TYR A 76 13.65 0.64 0.69
C TYR A 76 13.08 2.03 0.94
N ILE A 77 12.98 2.45 2.19
CA ILE A 77 12.47 3.74 2.63
C ILE A 77 13.58 4.41 3.45
N PHE A 78 13.93 5.64 3.11
CA PHE A 78 15.01 6.39 3.74
C PHE A 78 14.53 7.74 4.26
N GLY A 79 14.96 8.07 5.47
CA GLY A 79 14.64 9.32 6.17
C GLY A 79 13.21 9.36 6.69
N SER A 80 13.05 9.57 8.00
CA SER A 80 11.78 9.70 8.74
C SER A 80 10.65 8.87 8.12
N GLY A 81 10.94 7.60 7.85
CA GLY A 81 10.07 6.71 7.12
C GLY A 81 8.89 6.30 7.98
N GLU A 82 7.71 6.17 7.36
CA GLU A 82 6.53 5.56 7.97
C GLU A 82 5.99 4.49 7.01
N LEU A 83 5.68 3.31 7.54
CA LEU A 83 5.04 2.21 6.81
C LEU A 83 3.83 1.73 7.61
N LYS A 84 2.67 1.71 6.97
CA LYS A 84 1.44 1.16 7.55
C LYS A 84 0.96 -0.02 6.74
N TYR A 85 0.59 -1.07 7.45
CA TYR A 85 0.02 -2.30 6.90
C TYR A 85 -0.95 -2.87 7.93
N LYS A 86 -2.22 -3.01 7.55
CA LYS A 86 -3.31 -3.38 8.48
C LYS A 86 -3.30 -2.45 9.72
N GLN A 87 -3.12 -3.03 10.89
CA GLN A 87 -3.07 -2.37 12.21
C GLN A 87 -1.64 -2.18 12.72
N THR A 88 -0.65 -2.47 11.88
CA THR A 88 0.77 -2.29 12.14
C THR A 88 1.22 -0.95 11.55
N ASN A 89 1.90 -0.14 12.35
CA ASN A 89 2.59 1.07 11.92
C ASN A 89 4.05 0.99 12.32
N LEU A 90 4.96 1.20 11.38
CA LEU A 90 6.38 1.25 11.63
C LEU A 90 6.91 2.61 11.23
N LYS A 91 7.68 3.23 12.14
CA LYS A 91 8.50 4.40 11.85
C LYS A 91 9.98 4.05 11.95
N GLY A 92 10.84 4.72 11.18
CA GLY A 92 12.28 4.52 11.27
C GLY A 92 13.07 5.27 10.20
N GLY A 93 14.38 5.45 10.41
CA GLY A 93 15.24 6.20 9.50
C GLY A 93 15.65 5.42 8.26
N LYS A 94 15.79 4.10 8.38
CA LYS A 94 16.02 3.21 7.24
C LYS A 94 15.17 1.97 7.39
N ILE A 95 14.27 1.73 6.44
CA ILE A 95 13.35 0.59 6.43
C ILE A 95 13.56 -0.17 5.12
N ASN A 96 13.68 -1.49 5.21
CA ASN A 96 13.79 -2.41 4.09
C ASN A 96 12.69 -3.47 4.21
N ILE A 97 11.96 -3.69 3.12
CA ILE A 97 10.91 -4.69 3.03
C ILE A 97 11.29 -5.69 1.94
N ASN A 98 11.19 -6.98 2.27
CA ASN A 98 11.24 -8.08 1.32
C ASN A 98 9.84 -8.67 1.17
N PHE A 99 9.19 -8.40 0.04
CA PHE A 99 7.84 -8.87 -0.23
C PHE A 99 7.76 -10.37 -0.54
N GLU A 100 8.90 -11.04 -0.81
CA GLU A 100 8.93 -12.49 -1.02
C GLU A 100 8.93 -13.25 0.31
N THR A 101 9.67 -12.77 1.31
CA THR A 101 9.75 -13.41 2.63
C THR A 101 8.77 -12.83 3.64
N ASN A 102 8.11 -11.73 3.29
CA ASN A 102 7.27 -10.94 4.19
C ASN A 102 8.03 -10.37 5.39
N GLU A 103 9.33 -10.14 5.19
CA GLU A 103 10.21 -9.61 6.21
C GLU A 103 10.40 -8.11 6.03
N LEU A 104 10.40 -7.44 7.16
CA LEU A 104 10.68 -6.03 7.31
C LEU A 104 11.89 -5.90 8.23
N GLU A 105 12.82 -5.03 7.88
CA GLU A 105 13.99 -4.68 8.68
C GLU A 105 14.05 -3.17 8.79
N ALA A 106 14.26 -2.65 9.98
CA ALA A 106 14.39 -1.22 10.22
C ALA A 106 15.57 -0.93 11.15
N GLU A 107 16.25 0.18 10.91
CA GLU A 107 17.37 0.63 11.72
C GLU A 107 17.38 2.15 11.83
N GLY A 108 17.89 2.64 12.97
CA GLY A 108 18.21 4.04 13.14
C GLY A 108 19.33 4.47 12.19
N ILE A 109 19.44 5.78 11.95
CA ILE A 109 20.48 6.38 11.12
C ILE A 109 21.44 7.17 12.00
N ILE A 110 22.71 7.20 11.63
CA ILE A 110 23.69 8.05 12.32
C ILE A 110 23.39 9.49 11.96
N ASP A 111 23.13 10.31 12.99
CA ASP A 111 22.98 11.76 12.85
C ASP A 111 23.75 12.43 13.98
N SER A 112 24.92 12.99 13.66
CA SER A 112 25.76 13.67 14.65
C SER A 112 25.24 15.06 15.03
N ALA A 113 24.24 15.59 14.31
CA ALA A 113 23.62 16.87 14.62
C ALA A 113 22.38 16.71 15.52
N ASP A 114 21.80 15.52 15.62
CA ASP A 114 20.64 15.25 16.47
C ASP A 114 21.06 15.07 17.94
N THR A 115 20.69 16.05 18.78
CA THR A 115 20.96 16.01 20.22
C THR A 115 20.11 14.98 20.96
N ASN A 116 19.06 14.43 20.33
CA ASN A 116 18.18 13.41 20.89
C ASN A 116 18.57 11.99 20.44
N ALA A 117 19.68 11.84 19.72
CA ALA A 117 20.13 10.55 19.22
C ALA A 117 20.40 9.58 20.38
N VAL A 118 19.82 8.38 20.29
CA VAL A 118 20.04 7.30 21.25
C VAL A 118 21.24 6.50 20.77
N ASN A 119 22.32 6.48 21.56
CA ASN A 119 23.60 5.86 21.17
C ASN A 119 24.16 6.40 19.82
N GLY A 120 23.94 7.68 19.53
CA GLY A 120 24.36 8.31 18.26
C GLY A 120 23.50 7.94 17.06
N LEU A 121 22.36 7.26 17.27
CA LEU A 121 21.37 6.96 16.24
C LEU A 121 20.13 7.84 16.42
N ALA A 122 19.74 8.52 15.34
CA ALA A 122 18.47 9.19 15.19
C ALA A 122 17.46 8.29 14.46
N GLN A 123 16.18 8.66 14.54
CA GLN A 123 15.08 7.97 13.82
C GLN A 123 15.09 6.45 14.05
N THR A 124 15.35 6.04 15.29
CA THR A 124 15.32 4.62 15.70
C THR A 124 13.94 4.02 15.44
N PRO A 125 13.86 2.74 15.04
CA PRO A 125 12.59 2.14 14.69
C PRO A 125 11.60 2.07 15.86
N VAL A 126 10.34 2.38 15.54
CA VAL A 126 9.19 2.24 16.44
C VAL A 126 8.11 1.48 15.69
N LEU A 127 7.80 0.27 16.16
CA LEU A 127 6.73 -0.57 15.64
C LEU A 127 5.54 -0.52 16.61
N SER A 128 4.41 -0.03 16.13
CA SER A 128 3.13 -0.05 16.82
C SER A 128 2.25 -1.15 16.24
N GLU A 129 1.76 -2.06 17.07
CA GLU A 129 0.81 -3.11 16.69
C GLU A 129 -0.35 -3.13 17.69
N GLY A 130 -1.52 -2.66 17.26
CA GLY A 130 -2.67 -2.51 18.15
C GLY A 130 -2.38 -1.55 19.31
N ALA A 131 -2.27 -2.08 20.53
CA ALA A 131 -1.96 -1.31 21.74
C ALA A 131 -0.48 -1.41 22.17
N GLU A 132 0.29 -2.26 21.52
CA GLU A 132 1.69 -2.52 21.89
C GLU A 132 2.63 -1.66 21.04
N ASN A 133 3.72 -1.20 21.65
CA ASN A 133 4.78 -0.45 21.00
C ASN A 133 6.12 -1.10 21.30
N TYR A 134 6.93 -1.19 20.26
CA TYR A 134 8.23 -1.85 20.25
C TYR A 134 9.26 -0.89 19.68
N GLU A 135 10.25 -0.53 20.49
CA GLU A 135 11.27 0.45 20.14
C GLU A 135 12.66 -0.15 20.31
N GLY A 136 13.58 0.18 19.41
CA GLY A 136 14.96 -0.28 19.49
C GLY A 136 15.85 0.37 18.45
N THR A 137 17.15 0.05 18.46
CA THR A 137 18.10 0.58 17.47
C THR A 137 17.97 -0.12 16.11
N LYS A 138 17.56 -1.39 16.15
CA LYS A 138 17.26 -2.24 15.00
C LYS A 138 16.01 -3.05 15.30
N LEU A 139 15.23 -3.34 14.28
CA LEU A 139 14.03 -4.15 14.37
C LEU A 139 13.94 -5.03 13.14
N LYS A 140 13.56 -6.29 13.34
CA LYS A 140 13.13 -7.17 12.25
C LYS A 140 11.77 -7.73 12.60
N TYR A 141 10.88 -7.74 11.62
CA TYR A 141 9.49 -8.16 11.79
C TYR A 141 9.02 -8.90 10.56
N ASN A 142 8.21 -9.94 10.77
CA ASN A 142 7.57 -10.64 9.68
C ASN A 142 6.06 -10.42 9.75
N PHE A 143 5.50 -9.64 8.82
CA PHE A 143 4.09 -9.22 8.88
C PHE A 143 3.09 -10.33 8.59
N LYS A 144 3.55 -11.48 8.05
CA LYS A 144 2.72 -12.67 7.86
C LYS A 144 2.60 -13.51 9.13
N THR A 145 3.67 -13.63 9.89
CA THR A 145 3.70 -14.42 11.14
C THR A 145 3.54 -13.60 12.40
N GLN A 146 3.58 -12.26 12.27
CA GLN A 146 3.56 -11.28 13.37
C GLN A 146 4.67 -11.51 14.39
N LYS A 147 5.81 -12.06 13.95
CA LYS A 147 6.98 -12.31 14.80
C LYS A 147 8.03 -11.26 14.52
N GLY A 148 8.60 -10.69 15.58
CA GLY A 148 9.70 -9.75 15.49
C GLY A 148 10.78 -9.96 16.54
N PHE A 149 11.93 -9.35 16.29
CA PHE A 149 13.02 -9.20 17.24
C PHE A 149 13.57 -7.77 17.20
N ILE A 150 14.13 -7.35 18.33
CA ILE A 150 14.63 -6.00 18.60
C ILE A 150 16.01 -6.15 19.22
#